data_AF-A0A8J7MFB7-F1
#
_entry.id   AF-A0A8J7MFB7-F1
#
_cell.length_a   1.000
_cell.length_b   1.000
_cell.length_c   1.000
_cell.angle_alpha   90.00
_cell.angle_beta   90.00
_cell.angle_gamma   90.00
#
_symmetry.space_group_name_H-M   'P 1'
#
loop_
_entity.id
_entity.type
_entity.pdbx_description
1 polymer ?
#
loop_
_entity_poly.entity_id
_entity_poly.type
_entity_poly.pdbx_seq_one_letter_code
_entity_poly.pdbx_strand_id
1 'polypeptide(L)'
;MKAEFTDFIENTYHREIDSISISDLDGLLHELTTQHKDASVSLVLSRSDADYISVDLVGENVYLVQFERIAQNGSFFTRLFKSSNISKTIDGLSATKQLAHDYMVNERLSFEKMHS
;
A
#
# COMPACT_ATOMS: atom_id res chain seq x y z
N MET A 1 -29.44 -1.03 12.90
CA MET A 1 -27.98 -0.81 12.87
C MET A 1 -27.48 -1.20 11.49
N LYS A 2 -27.30 -0.22 10.61
CA LYS A 2 -26.69 -0.35 9.28
C LYS A 2 -25.77 0.85 9.10
N ALA A 3 -24.68 0.84 9.83
CA ALA A 3 -23.53 1.70 9.64
C ALA A 3 -22.36 0.79 9.94
N GLU A 4 -21.38 0.69 9.02
CA GLU A 4 -19.99 0.23 9.27
C GLU A 4 -19.26 -0.30 8.02
N PHE A 5 -19.83 -0.26 6.81
CA PHE A 5 -19.08 -0.71 5.62
C PHE A 5 -18.97 0.28 4.46
N THR A 6 -19.60 1.46 4.53
CA THR A 6 -19.59 2.44 3.44
C THR A 6 -18.48 3.49 3.54
N ASP A 7 -17.89 3.70 4.72
CA ASP A 7 -16.95 4.82 4.93
C ASP A 7 -15.49 4.46 4.61
N PHE A 8 -15.19 3.19 4.27
CA PHE A 8 -13.83 2.75 3.95
C PHE A 8 -13.37 3.15 2.53
N ILE A 9 -14.28 3.67 1.69
CA ILE A 9 -14.00 3.91 0.26
C ILE A 9 -13.68 5.39 -0.03
N GLU A 10 -14.03 6.34 0.83
CA GLU A 10 -13.98 7.76 0.47
C GLU A 10 -12.56 8.33 0.32
N ASN A 11 -11.51 7.67 0.84
CA ASN A 11 -10.15 8.22 0.81
C ASN A 11 -9.07 7.22 0.37
N THR A 12 -9.37 6.38 -0.63
CA THR A 12 -8.38 5.47 -1.21
C THR A 12 -7.88 5.98 -2.56
N TYR A 13 -6.59 6.32 -2.62
CA TYR A 13 -5.92 6.70 -3.85
C TYR A 13 -5.35 5.47 -4.54
N HIS A 14 -6.05 4.95 -5.54
CA HIS A 14 -5.55 3.82 -6.35
C HIS A 14 -4.78 4.32 -7.58
N ARG A 15 -3.56 3.84 -7.79
CA ARG A 15 -2.70 4.19 -8.94
C ARG A 15 -1.93 2.96 -9.45
N GLU A 16 -1.80 2.83 -10.76
CA GLU A 16 -0.89 1.84 -11.36
C GLU A 16 0.55 2.38 -11.34
N ILE A 17 1.52 1.52 -11.00
CA ILE A 17 2.94 1.91 -10.91
C ILE A 17 3.46 2.50 -12.23
N ASP A 18 3.03 1.96 -13.36
CA ASP A 18 3.48 2.43 -14.69
C ASP A 18 2.88 3.80 -15.07
N SER A 19 1.86 4.25 -14.34
CA SER A 19 1.15 5.51 -14.57
C SER A 19 1.61 6.67 -13.70
N ILE A 20 2.49 6.41 -12.73
CA ILE A 20 2.90 7.40 -11.72
C ILE A 20 4.40 7.70 -11.81
N SER A 21 4.76 8.98 -11.87
CA SER A 21 6.16 9.38 -11.75
C SER A 21 6.59 9.39 -10.28
N ILE A 22 7.90 9.31 -10.02
CA ILE A 22 8.45 9.40 -8.65
C ILE A 22 8.06 10.74 -8.00
N SER A 23 8.03 11.83 -8.78
CA SER A 23 7.58 13.15 -8.30
C SER A 23 6.12 13.17 -7.89
N ASP A 24 5.26 12.40 -8.56
CA ASP A 24 3.84 12.30 -8.21
C ASP A 24 3.65 11.49 -6.93
N LEU A 25 4.47 10.45 -6.70
CA LEU A 25 4.47 9.67 -5.46
C LEU A 25 4.76 10.56 -4.24
N ASP A 26 5.73 11.47 -4.37
CA ASP A 26 6.06 12.42 -3.32
C ASP A 26 4.90 13.35 -2.98
N GLY A 27 4.18 13.82 -4.00
CA GLY A 27 2.98 14.62 -3.86
C GLY A 27 1.86 13.86 -3.15
N LEU A 28 1.54 12.65 -3.61
CA LEU A 28 0.47 11.83 -3.03
C LEU A 28 0.73 11.49 -1.55
N LEU A 29 1.94 11.07 -1.21
CA LEU A 29 2.28 10.77 0.18
C LEU A 29 2.28 12.04 1.04
N HIS A 30 2.62 13.20 0.49
CA HIS A 30 2.51 14.46 1.20
C HIS A 30 1.04 14.88 1.43
N GLU A 31 0.18 14.73 0.42
CA GLU A 31 -1.26 14.99 0.52
C GLU A 31 -1.92 14.11 1.58
N LEU A 32 -1.56 12.83 1.63
CA LEU A 32 -1.97 11.88 2.67
C LEU A 32 -1.73 12.42 4.09
N THR A 33 -0.57 13.03 4.31
CA THR A 33 -0.18 13.51 5.65
C THR A 33 -0.76 14.87 6.02
N THR A 34 -1.05 15.71 5.03
CA THR A 34 -1.42 17.11 5.24
C THR A 34 -2.93 17.32 5.23
N GLN A 35 -3.65 16.63 4.35
CA GLN A 35 -5.08 16.85 4.16
C GLN A 35 -5.95 15.96 5.06
N HIS A 36 -5.40 14.85 5.57
CA HIS A 36 -6.21 13.78 6.15
C HIS A 36 -5.75 13.28 7.51
N LYS A 37 -5.27 14.18 8.39
CA LYS A 37 -4.83 13.82 9.75
C LYS A 37 -5.87 13.07 10.59
N ASP A 38 -7.15 13.22 10.27
CA ASP A 38 -8.28 12.64 11.01
C ASP A 38 -9.03 11.54 10.23
N ALA A 39 -8.60 11.20 9.01
CA ALA A 39 -9.26 10.21 8.16
C ALA A 39 -8.33 9.04 7.84
N SER A 40 -8.89 7.83 7.80
CA SER A 40 -8.18 6.64 7.31
C SER A 40 -8.02 6.76 5.80
N VAL A 41 -6.82 7.14 5.36
CA VAL A 41 -6.49 7.34 3.95
C VAL A 41 -5.43 6.35 3.53
N SER A 42 -5.68 5.75 2.38
CA SER A 42 -4.91 4.63 1.85
C SER A 42 -4.36 5.00 0.48
N LEU A 43 -3.05 4.99 0.29
CA LEU A 43 -2.44 4.96 -1.04
C LEU A 43 -2.27 3.51 -1.46
N VAL A 44 -2.88 3.12 -2.58
CA VAL A 44 -2.69 1.80 -3.16
C VAL A 44 -1.95 1.95 -4.49
N LEU A 45 -0.74 1.38 -4.56
CA LEU A 45 0.02 1.30 -5.81
C LEU A 45 -0.05 -0.15 -6.33
N SER A 46 -0.69 -0.34 -7.47
CA SER A 46 -0.83 -1.64 -8.11
C SER A 46 0.22 -1.85 -9.19
N ARG A 47 0.93 -2.98 -9.11
CA ARG A 47 1.76 -3.48 -10.21
C ARG A 47 0.93 -4.29 -11.20
N SER A 48 -0.05 -5.02 -10.69
CA SER A 48 -1.01 -5.79 -11.46
C SER A 48 -2.29 -5.97 -10.64
N ASP A 49 -3.34 -6.50 -11.24
CA ASP A 49 -4.59 -6.88 -10.55
C ASP A 49 -4.37 -7.81 -9.35
N ALA A 50 -3.23 -8.50 -9.32
CA ALA A 50 -2.90 -9.48 -8.29
C ALA A 50 -1.83 -9.00 -7.30
N ASP A 51 -1.10 -7.92 -7.58
CA ASP A 51 0.05 -7.49 -6.78
C ASP A 51 -0.01 -5.97 -6.54
N TYR A 52 -0.17 -5.57 -5.29
CA TYR A 52 -0.16 -4.16 -4.88
C TYR A 52 0.55 -3.93 -3.55
N ILE A 53 0.87 -2.66 -3.30
CA ILE A 53 1.25 -2.12 -2.00
C ILE A 53 0.16 -1.15 -1.55
N SER A 54 -0.26 -1.23 -0.30
CA SER A 54 -1.06 -0.20 0.37
C SER A 54 -0.21 0.53 1.41
N VAL A 55 -0.40 1.83 1.52
CA VAL A 55 0.22 2.69 2.53
C VAL A 55 -0.90 3.46 3.23
N ASP A 56 -1.10 3.16 4.50
CA ASP A 56 -2.15 3.74 5.32
C ASP A 56 -1.53 4.59 6.43
N LEU A 57 -2.07 5.80 6.64
CA LEU A 57 -1.69 6.62 7.80
C LEU A 57 -2.46 6.13 9.03
N VAL A 58 -1.75 5.59 10.04
CA VAL A 58 -2.35 5.00 11.25
C VAL A 58 -2.06 5.79 12.53
N GLY A 59 -1.28 6.86 12.43
CA GLY A 59 -0.94 7.74 13.55
C GLY A 59 -0.18 8.98 13.09
N GLU A 60 0.26 9.81 14.03
CA GLU A 60 1.05 11.00 13.72
C GLU A 60 2.41 10.59 13.12
N ASN A 61 2.52 10.66 11.78
CA ASN A 61 3.70 10.26 11.02
C ASN A 61 4.06 8.77 11.12
N VAL A 62 3.06 7.91 11.39
CA VAL A 62 3.20 6.45 11.43
C VAL A 62 2.38 5.84 10.29
N TYR A 63 3.01 4.99 9.50
CA TYR A 63 2.40 4.39 8.31
C TYR A 63 2.35 2.88 8.46
N LEU A 64 1.18 2.30 8.19
CA LEU A 64 1.06 0.88 7.95
C LEU A 64 1.28 0.65 6.46
N VAL A 65 2.29 -0.14 6.12
CA VAL A 65 2.56 -0.50 4.73
C VAL A 65 2.32 -1.99 4.55
N GLN A 66 1.39 -2.32 3.66
CA GLN A 66 1.03 -3.70 3.36
C GLN A 66 1.37 -4.04 1.93
N PHE A 67 1.92 -5.22 1.74
CA PHE A 67 2.28 -5.79 0.46
C PHE A 67 1.37 -6.96 0.23
N GLU A 68 0.39 -6.83 -0.62
CA GLU A 68 -0.62 -7.87 -0.79
C GLU A 68 -0.51 -8.53 -2.16
N ARG A 69 -0.71 -9.85 -2.15
CA ARG A 69 -0.86 -10.64 -3.36
C ARG A 69 -2.22 -11.34 -3.35
N ILE A 70 -3.08 -10.98 -4.29
CA ILE A 70 -4.31 -11.71 -4.56
C ILE A 70 -3.96 -12.90 -5.46
N ALA A 71 -3.87 -14.08 -4.87
CA ALA A 71 -3.75 -15.30 -5.64
C ALA A 71 -5.04 -15.55 -6.44
N GLN A 72 -5.00 -15.30 -7.76
CA GLN A 72 -6.17 -15.46 -8.64
C GLN A 72 -6.60 -16.92 -8.82
N ASN A 73 -5.67 -17.89 -8.67
CA ASN A 73 -5.91 -19.30 -8.98
C ASN A 73 -5.57 -20.24 -7.81
N GLY A 74 -6.49 -21.17 -7.49
CA GLY A 74 -6.31 -22.23 -6.50
C GLY A 74 -7.49 -22.38 -5.54
N SER A 75 -7.43 -23.42 -4.69
CA SER A 75 -8.37 -23.59 -3.57
C SER A 75 -8.26 -22.40 -2.59
N PHE A 76 -9.27 -22.19 -1.73
CA PHE A 76 -9.25 -21.15 -0.70
C PHE A 76 -7.94 -21.16 0.12
N PHE A 77 -7.52 -22.32 0.59
CA PHE A 77 -6.25 -22.49 1.32
C PHE A 77 -5.03 -22.19 0.45
N THR A 78 -5.03 -22.64 -0.82
CA THR A 78 -3.95 -22.32 -1.75
C THR A 78 -3.82 -20.82 -1.99
N ARG A 79 -4.93 -20.09 -2.01
CA ARG A 79 -4.92 -18.63 -2.16
C ARG A 79 -4.35 -17.94 -0.92
N LEU A 80 -4.75 -18.40 0.29
CA LEU A 80 -4.23 -17.95 1.58
C LEU A 80 -2.73 -18.20 1.79
N PHE A 81 -2.20 -19.34 1.32
CA PHE A 81 -0.77 -19.64 1.43
C PHE A 81 0.09 -19.02 0.32
N LYS A 82 -0.52 -18.62 -0.81
CA LYS A 82 0.17 -17.94 -1.91
C LYS A 82 0.10 -16.42 -1.82
N SER A 83 -0.78 -15.87 -0.99
CA SER A 83 -0.77 -14.47 -0.64
C SER A 83 0.41 -14.22 0.31
N SER A 84 1.58 -13.90 -0.25
CA SER A 84 2.72 -13.39 0.51
C SER A 84 2.38 -11.98 0.99
N ASN A 85 1.57 -11.92 2.04
CA ASN A 85 1.15 -10.65 2.63
C ASN A 85 2.17 -10.23 3.67
N ILE A 86 2.92 -9.17 3.39
CA ILE A 86 3.86 -8.57 4.35
C ILE A 86 3.22 -7.29 4.85
N SER A 87 3.13 -7.11 6.16
CA SER A 87 2.64 -5.88 6.77
C SER A 87 3.70 -5.33 7.71
N LYS A 88 4.01 -4.05 7.60
CA LYS A 88 5.04 -3.38 8.38
C LYS A 88 4.59 -1.99 8.78
N THR A 89 4.70 -1.69 10.08
CA THR A 89 4.56 -0.33 10.59
C THR A 89 5.88 0.41 10.42
N ILE A 90 5.85 1.59 9.84
CA ILE A 90 7.02 2.43 9.56
C ILE A 90 6.81 3.80 10.19
N ASP A 91 7.77 4.19 11.03
CA ASP A 91 7.83 5.54 11.58
C ASP A 91 8.52 6.47 10.57
N GLY A 92 7.79 7.48 10.12
CA GLY A 92 8.32 8.55 9.30
C GLY A 92 8.07 8.41 7.79
N LEU A 93 7.62 9.52 7.22
CA LEU A 93 7.33 9.66 5.79
C LEU A 93 8.52 9.26 4.89
N SER A 94 9.76 9.58 5.29
CA SER A 94 10.94 9.30 4.47
C SER A 94 11.19 7.81 4.28
N ALA A 95 11.00 7.00 5.33
CA ALA A 95 11.20 5.56 5.25
C ALA A 95 10.08 4.90 4.44
N THR A 96 8.84 5.35 4.62
CA THR A 96 7.68 4.94 3.83
C THR A 96 7.87 5.25 2.34
N LYS A 97 8.40 6.44 2.01
CA LYS A 97 8.75 6.84 0.64
C LYS A 97 9.78 5.92 0.01
N GLN A 98 10.89 5.65 0.73
CA GLN A 98 11.93 4.78 0.22
C GLN A 98 11.38 3.38 -0.08
N LEU A 99 10.53 2.86 0.80
CA LEU A 99 9.94 1.53 0.66
C LEU A 99 8.95 1.46 -0.51
N ALA A 100 8.11 2.48 -0.70
CA ALA A 100 7.24 2.59 -1.88
C ALA A 100 8.04 2.72 -3.17
N HIS A 101 9.13 3.51 -3.17
CA HIS A 101 10.04 3.62 -4.29
C HIS A 101 10.73 2.29 -4.63
N ASP A 102 11.24 1.58 -3.62
CA ASP A 102 11.84 0.26 -3.81
C ASP A 102 10.83 -0.71 -4.42
N TYR A 103 9.56 -0.64 -4.01
CA TYR A 103 8.48 -1.41 -4.60
C TYR A 103 8.16 -1.00 -6.04
N MET A 104 8.36 0.25 -6.45
CA MET A 104 8.17 0.65 -7.85
C MET A 104 9.31 0.16 -8.75
N VAL A 105 10.55 0.24 -8.27
CA VAL A 105 11.74 0.03 -9.11
C VAL A 105 12.21 -1.43 -9.15
N ASN A 106 12.00 -2.20 -8.08
CA ASN A 106 12.51 -3.57 -8.01
C ASN A 106 11.46 -4.58 -8.44
N GLU A 107 11.87 -5.70 -9.04
CA GLU A 107 10.97 -6.84 -9.21
C GLU A 107 10.50 -7.39 -7.86
N ARG A 108 9.27 -7.91 -7.81
CA ARG A 108 8.62 -8.35 -6.57
C ARG A 108 9.48 -9.29 -5.70
N LEU A 109 10.10 -10.30 -6.30
CA LEU A 109 10.92 -11.26 -5.53
C LEU A 109 12.17 -10.61 -4.93
N SER A 110 12.76 -9.66 -5.65
CA SER A 110 13.90 -8.88 -5.15
C SER A 110 13.45 -7.95 -4.03
N PHE A 111 12.30 -7.31 -4.19
CA PHE A 111 11.68 -6.49 -3.17
C PHE A 111 11.42 -7.28 -1.87
N GLU A 112 10.76 -8.44 -1.97
CA GLU A 112 10.46 -9.29 -0.80
C GLU A 112 11.75 -9.65 -0.05
N LYS A 113 12.80 -10.09 -0.75
CA LYS A 113 14.08 -10.45 -0.10
C LYS A 113 14.77 -9.31 0.64
N MET A 114 14.58 -8.07 0.20
CA MET A 114 15.18 -6.90 0.84
C MET A 114 14.44 -6.48 2.11
N HIS A 115 13.15 -6.82 2.22
CA HIS A 115 12.25 -6.31 3.25
C HIS A 115 11.60 -7.39 4.13
N SER A 116 11.89 -8.68 3.87
CA SER A 116 11.50 -9.87 4.65
C SER A 116 12.43 -10.17 5.83
#